data_AF-A0A6A1UGM3-F1
#
_entry.id   AF-A0A6A1UGM3-F1
#
_cell.length_a   1.000
_cell.length_b   1.000
_cell.length_c   1.000
_cell.angle_alpha   90.00
_cell.angle_beta   90.00
_cell.angle_gamma   90.00
#
_symmetry.space_group_name_H-M   'P 1'
#
loop_
_entity.id
_entity.type
_entity.pdbx_description
1 polymer ?
#
loop_
_entity_poly.entity_id
_entity_poly.type
_entity_poly.pdbx_seq_one_letter_code
_entity_poly.pdbx_strand_id
1 'polypeptide(L)'
;MRNPSKLLFVSSLFIVGVLFSNFTATAAQERTREFDYIEGSEKGPSHWGEIQKNWAACKNGSMQSPIDLSSRRVKVISQLGELEINYKPCNSTVKNRSHDILLQWEDDAGSIRINGTDYFLEQGHWHSPSEHSINGRRYDLELHMVHVTEDPSVKNKIAVVGLFYKIGQPDAFLSKLMRNIASMAEIKAERNMGVIDPREIKMGCNK
;
A
#
# COMPACT_ATOMS: atom_id res chain seq x y z
N MET A 1 26.59 51.64 -80.19
CA MET A 1 27.40 50.41 -80.45
C MET A 1 27.51 49.63 -79.16
N ARG A 2 27.08 48.35 -79.19
CA ARG A 2 27.50 47.18 -78.36
C ARG A 2 27.59 47.36 -76.83
N ASN A 3 27.12 46.48 -75.97
CA ASN A 3 26.37 45.21 -76.01
C ASN A 3 25.93 44.94 -74.54
N PRO A 4 24.96 44.06 -74.27
CA PRO A 4 24.12 44.09 -73.08
C PRO A 4 24.74 43.43 -71.85
N SER A 5 24.14 43.81 -70.73
CA SER A 5 24.20 43.24 -69.39
C SER A 5 24.09 41.71 -69.38
N LYS A 6 25.12 41.05 -68.83
CA LYS A 6 25.01 39.67 -68.32
C LYS A 6 24.62 39.76 -66.85
N LEU A 7 23.32 39.63 -66.58
CA LEU A 7 22.79 39.45 -65.23
C LEU A 7 23.10 37.99 -64.83
N LEU A 8 24.10 37.81 -63.97
CA LEU A 8 24.40 36.51 -63.36
C LEU A 8 23.34 36.22 -62.29
N PHE A 9 22.41 35.33 -62.61
CA PHE A 9 21.42 34.82 -61.66
C PHE A 9 22.09 33.76 -60.78
N VAL A 10 22.70 34.18 -59.68
CA VAL A 10 23.15 33.25 -58.64
C VAL A 10 21.92 32.89 -57.81
N SER A 11 21.30 31.76 -58.13
CA SER A 11 20.27 31.14 -57.30
C SER A 11 20.90 30.77 -55.96
N SER A 12 20.80 31.68 -54.98
CA SER A 12 21.09 31.36 -53.59
C SER A 12 19.89 30.59 -53.05
N LEU A 13 20.01 29.27 -53.00
CA LEU A 13 19.09 28.40 -52.27
C LEU A 13 19.18 28.78 -50.78
N PHE A 14 18.25 29.62 -50.31
CA PHE A 14 17.98 29.77 -48.87
C PHE A 14 17.27 28.51 -48.40
N ILE A 15 18.04 27.49 -48.03
CA ILE A 15 17.51 26.40 -47.21
C ILE A 15 17.35 26.97 -45.80
N VAL A 16 16.14 27.43 -45.50
CA VAL A 16 15.71 27.65 -44.11
C VAL A 16 15.63 26.25 -43.49
N GLY A 17 16.75 25.82 -42.90
CA GLY A 17 16.78 24.66 -42.04
C GLY A 17 15.95 24.96 -40.80
N VAL A 18 14.67 24.63 -40.83
CA VAL A 18 13.85 24.56 -39.62
C VAL A 18 14.44 23.42 -38.80
N LEU A 19 15.32 23.77 -37.86
CA LEU A 19 15.73 22.88 -36.78
C LEU A 19 14.48 22.60 -35.96
N PHE A 20 13.72 21.58 -36.34
CA PHE A 20 12.78 20.91 -35.45
C PHE A 20 13.62 20.30 -34.33
N SER A 21 13.88 21.13 -33.33
CA SER A 21 14.25 20.64 -32.02
C SER A 21 13.05 19.85 -31.55
N ASN A 22 13.09 18.53 -31.78
CA ASN A 22 12.21 17.59 -31.12
C ASN A 22 12.57 17.64 -29.64
N PHE A 23 12.12 18.70 -28.96
CA PHE A 23 11.90 18.66 -27.54
C PHE A 23 10.79 17.63 -27.37
N THR A 24 11.20 16.37 -27.22
CA THR A 24 10.42 15.41 -26.47
C THR A 24 10.34 15.98 -25.07
N ALA A 25 9.35 16.84 -24.85
CA ALA A 25 8.80 17.04 -23.54
C ALA A 25 8.41 15.64 -23.08
N THR A 26 9.29 15.02 -22.30
CA THR A 26 8.90 13.93 -21.42
C THR A 26 7.85 14.57 -20.55
N ALA A 27 6.59 14.37 -20.93
CA ALA A 27 5.50 14.53 -20.00
C ALA A 27 5.88 13.60 -18.84
N ALA A 28 6.48 14.18 -17.80
CA ALA A 28 6.50 13.57 -16.50
C ALA A 28 5.03 13.29 -16.25
N GLN A 29 4.64 12.04 -16.43
CA GLN A 29 3.28 11.61 -16.21
C GLN A 29 3.01 11.99 -14.76
N GLU A 30 2.28 13.08 -14.55
CA GLU A 30 1.82 13.49 -13.24
C GLU A 30 1.10 12.25 -12.71
N ARG A 31 1.74 11.56 -11.77
CA ARG A 31 1.14 10.44 -11.06
C ARG A 31 0.12 11.05 -10.14
N THR A 32 -1.00 11.53 -10.68
CA THR A 32 -2.11 12.03 -9.91
C THR A 32 -2.64 10.85 -9.12
N ARG A 33 -2.29 10.80 -7.83
CA ARG A 33 -2.87 9.82 -6.92
C ARG A 33 -4.37 10.09 -6.88
N GLU A 34 -5.15 9.02 -6.93
CA GLU A 34 -6.61 9.08 -6.90
C GLU A 34 -7.11 9.55 -5.54
N PHE A 35 -6.36 9.20 -4.48
CA PHE A 35 -6.53 9.67 -3.11
C PHE A 35 -5.17 9.96 -2.47
N ASP A 36 -5.19 10.71 -1.37
CA ASP A 36 -4.03 10.95 -0.50
C ASP A 36 -4.42 10.87 0.99
N TYR A 37 -3.43 11.04 1.86
CA TYR A 37 -3.59 11.04 3.32
C TYR A 37 -3.37 12.43 3.93
N ILE A 38 -3.36 13.49 3.11
CA ILE A 38 -3.05 14.84 3.56
C ILE A 38 -4.31 15.43 4.19
N GLU A 39 -4.21 15.82 5.46
CA GLU A 39 -5.32 16.47 6.17
C GLU A 39 -5.71 17.78 5.48
N GLY A 40 -7.01 17.96 5.24
CA GLY A 40 -7.56 19.13 4.53
C GLY A 40 -7.45 19.09 3.00
N SER A 41 -6.79 18.09 2.41
CA SER A 41 -6.79 17.90 0.95
C SER A 41 -8.19 17.52 0.44
N GLU A 42 -8.55 17.98 -0.77
CA GLU A 42 -9.75 17.53 -1.49
C GLU A 42 -9.70 16.03 -1.81
N LYS A 43 -8.51 15.43 -1.81
CA LYS A 43 -8.28 13.99 -1.99
C LYS A 43 -7.94 13.27 -0.68
N GLY A 44 -8.00 13.99 0.44
CA GLY A 44 -7.66 13.49 1.77
C GLY A 44 -8.79 12.68 2.41
N PRO A 45 -8.52 12.04 3.56
CA PRO A 45 -9.43 11.09 4.20
C PRO A 45 -10.84 11.62 4.48
N SER A 46 -10.98 12.91 4.81
CA SER A 46 -12.28 13.54 5.06
C SER A 46 -13.18 13.60 3.82
N HIS A 47 -12.62 13.46 2.62
CA HIS A 47 -13.32 13.60 1.34
C HIS A 47 -13.36 12.30 0.52
N TRP A 48 -12.72 11.21 0.95
CA TRP A 48 -12.64 9.96 0.16
C TRP A 48 -14.01 9.45 -0.31
N GLY A 49 -15.05 9.53 0.51
CA GLY A 49 -16.39 9.08 0.12
C GLY A 49 -17.08 9.92 -0.95
N GLU A 50 -16.50 11.06 -1.32
CA GLU A 50 -17.00 11.98 -2.36
C GLU A 50 -16.24 11.80 -3.69
N ILE A 51 -15.06 11.17 -3.66
CA ILE A 51 -14.20 11.00 -4.84
C ILE A 51 -14.84 10.02 -5.84
N GLN A 52 -15.36 8.89 -5.36
CA GLN A 52 -16.02 7.89 -6.20
C GLN A 52 -17.30 7.36 -5.57
N LYS A 53 -18.28 7.02 -6.42
CA LYS A 53 -19.59 6.51 -5.97
C LYS A 53 -19.47 5.22 -5.14
N ASN A 54 -18.56 4.31 -5.51
CA ASN A 54 -18.31 3.06 -4.77
C ASN A 54 -17.52 3.26 -3.47
N TRP A 55 -17.02 4.47 -3.18
CA TRP A 55 -16.31 4.80 -1.94
C TRP A 55 -17.21 5.46 -0.89
N ALA A 56 -18.52 5.58 -1.16
CA ALA A 56 -19.48 6.25 -0.29
C ALA A 56 -19.48 5.73 1.17
N ALA A 57 -19.06 4.49 1.40
CA ALA A 57 -18.90 3.92 2.74
C ALA A 57 -17.87 4.68 3.60
N CYS A 58 -16.83 5.27 3.00
CA CYS A 58 -15.84 6.10 3.70
C CYS A 58 -16.46 7.34 4.37
N LYS A 59 -17.60 7.82 3.84
CA LYS A 59 -18.34 8.96 4.40
C LYS A 59 -19.57 8.54 5.21
N ASN A 60 -20.31 7.55 4.71
CA ASN A 60 -21.65 7.20 5.21
C ASN A 60 -21.66 5.93 6.09
N GLY A 61 -20.55 5.21 6.20
CA GLY A 61 -20.46 3.99 7.00
C GLY A 61 -20.52 4.28 8.49
N SER A 62 -21.30 3.48 9.23
CA SER A 62 -21.41 3.60 10.70
C SER A 62 -20.45 2.72 11.48
N MET A 63 -19.71 1.84 10.78
CA MET A 63 -18.73 0.91 11.34
C MET A 63 -17.41 1.01 10.58
N GLN A 64 -16.84 2.22 10.53
CA GLN A 64 -15.54 2.47 9.91
C GLN A 64 -14.39 2.15 10.88
N SER A 65 -13.26 1.76 10.30
CA SER A 65 -11.96 1.68 10.97
C SER A 65 -11.06 2.81 10.46
N PRO A 66 -10.02 3.22 11.21
CA PRO A 66 -9.63 2.72 12.54
C PRO A 66 -10.50 3.25 13.69
N ILE A 67 -10.33 2.69 14.89
CA ILE A 67 -10.95 3.17 16.14
C ILE A 67 -9.93 3.30 17.29
N ASP A 68 -10.33 4.03 18.35
CA ASP A 68 -9.67 3.94 19.66
C ASP A 68 -10.13 2.69 20.43
N LEU A 69 -9.16 1.86 20.81
CA LEU A 69 -9.32 0.68 21.64
C LEU A 69 -9.14 1.09 23.11
N SER A 70 -10.25 1.50 23.74
CA SER A 70 -10.26 1.93 25.13
C SER A 70 -10.50 0.77 26.10
N SER A 71 -9.57 0.61 27.04
CA SER A 71 -9.70 -0.30 28.20
C SER A 71 -10.94 -0.02 29.07
N ARG A 72 -11.52 1.19 28.99
CA ARG A 72 -12.74 1.56 29.73
C ARG A 72 -14.02 1.11 29.03
N ARG A 73 -13.97 0.87 27.71
CA ARG A 73 -15.13 0.53 26.87
C ARG A 73 -15.14 -0.94 26.43
N VAL A 74 -14.01 -1.65 26.58
CA VAL A 74 -13.90 -3.06 26.22
C VAL A 74 -14.70 -3.93 27.19
N LYS A 75 -15.34 -4.97 26.64
CA LYS A 75 -15.94 -6.04 27.42
C LYS A 75 -15.07 -7.29 27.27
N VAL A 76 -14.62 -7.84 28.39
CA VAL A 76 -13.87 -9.11 28.40
C VAL A 76 -14.84 -10.26 28.13
N ILE A 77 -14.55 -11.07 27.12
CA ILE A 77 -15.31 -12.26 26.76
C ILE A 77 -14.35 -13.45 26.83
N SER A 78 -14.27 -14.07 28.00
CA SER A 78 -13.30 -15.15 28.27
C SER A 78 -13.50 -16.39 27.41
N GLN A 79 -14.69 -16.58 26.85
CA GLN A 79 -15.02 -17.70 25.98
C GLN A 79 -14.34 -17.63 24.60
N LEU A 80 -13.78 -16.47 24.21
CA LEU A 80 -13.11 -16.32 22.92
C LEU A 80 -11.79 -17.11 22.85
N GLY A 81 -11.15 -17.40 23.99
CA GLY A 81 -9.88 -18.13 24.03
C GLY A 81 -8.72 -17.37 23.39
N GLU A 82 -7.64 -18.10 23.11
CA GLU A 82 -6.51 -17.61 22.31
C GLU A 82 -6.86 -17.71 20.82
N LEU A 83 -6.29 -16.81 20.01
CA LEU A 83 -6.46 -16.87 18.56
C LEU A 83 -5.77 -18.13 18.01
N GLU A 84 -6.54 -19.00 17.35
CA GLU A 84 -6.01 -20.18 16.67
C GLU A 84 -5.33 -19.77 15.36
N ILE A 85 -4.02 -20.02 15.26
CA ILE A 85 -3.18 -19.62 14.14
C ILE A 85 -2.46 -20.84 13.57
N ASN A 86 -2.65 -21.11 12.27
CA ASN A 86 -2.08 -22.25 11.56
C ASN A 86 -1.34 -21.79 10.30
N TYR A 87 -0.37 -20.88 10.47
CA TYR A 87 0.45 -20.39 9.36
C TYR A 87 1.51 -21.39 8.89
N LYS A 88 1.85 -21.30 7.60
CA LYS A 88 2.92 -22.08 6.98
C LYS A 88 3.71 -21.24 5.96
N PRO A 89 4.97 -21.63 5.67
CA PRO A 89 5.79 -20.94 4.68
C PRO A 89 5.16 -20.98 3.30
N CYS A 90 5.16 -19.85 2.61
CA CYS A 90 4.61 -19.71 1.27
C CYS A 90 5.46 -18.72 0.45
N ASN A 91 5.48 -18.89 -0.88
CA ASN A 91 6.10 -17.90 -1.77
C ASN A 91 5.39 -16.56 -1.63
N SER A 92 6.18 -15.48 -1.75
CA SER A 92 5.66 -14.15 -1.48
C SER A 92 6.31 -13.07 -2.35
N THR A 93 5.59 -11.96 -2.49
CA THR A 93 6.03 -10.77 -3.22
C THR A 93 5.79 -9.53 -2.37
N VAL A 94 6.81 -8.69 -2.22
CA VAL A 94 6.67 -7.36 -1.62
C VAL A 94 6.39 -6.32 -2.69
N LYS A 95 5.45 -5.41 -2.41
CA LYS A 95 4.96 -4.38 -3.33
C LYS A 95 4.97 -3.02 -2.64
N ASN A 96 5.52 -2.00 -3.29
CA ASN A 96 5.27 -0.61 -2.91
C ASN A 96 4.08 -0.10 -3.74
N ARG A 97 2.93 0.10 -3.09
CA ARG A 97 1.69 0.56 -3.75
C ARG A 97 1.54 2.07 -3.71
N SER A 98 2.60 2.81 -3.35
CA SER A 98 2.69 4.27 -3.10
C SER A 98 1.98 4.81 -1.87
N HIS A 99 1.00 4.08 -1.32
CA HIS A 99 0.33 4.42 -0.06
C HIS A 99 0.71 3.47 1.08
N ASP A 100 1.21 2.28 0.76
CA ASP A 100 1.76 1.34 1.74
C ASP A 100 2.83 0.43 1.13
N ILE A 101 3.46 -0.34 2.01
CA ILE A 101 4.22 -1.54 1.64
C ILE A 101 3.33 -2.73 1.95
N LEU A 102 3.16 -3.60 0.97
CA LEU A 102 2.38 -4.83 1.08
C LEU A 102 3.30 -6.03 0.83
N LEU A 103 3.22 -7.05 1.68
CA LEU A 103 3.73 -8.39 1.44
C LEU A 103 2.55 -9.29 1.11
N GLN A 104 2.53 -9.85 -0.10
CA GLN A 104 1.53 -10.79 -0.57
C GLN A 104 2.08 -12.21 -0.48
N TRP A 105 1.30 -13.15 0.05
CA TRP A 105 1.56 -14.57 -0.14
C TRP A 105 0.81 -15.06 -1.37
N GLU A 106 1.49 -15.80 -2.24
CA GLU A 106 0.98 -16.13 -3.59
C GLU A 106 0.08 -17.37 -3.62
N ASP A 107 0.16 -18.18 -2.57
CA ASP A 107 -0.59 -19.42 -2.36
C ASP A 107 -0.96 -19.52 -0.86
N ASP A 108 -1.42 -20.69 -0.44
CA ASP A 108 -1.80 -20.98 0.95
C ASP A 108 -0.66 -20.78 1.96
N ALA A 109 -0.67 -19.63 2.64
CA ALA A 109 0.20 -19.28 3.77
C ALA A 109 -0.36 -19.75 5.12
N GLY A 110 -1.42 -20.56 5.10
CA GLY A 110 -2.17 -20.98 6.27
C GLY A 110 -3.26 -19.99 6.66
N SER A 111 -3.82 -20.17 7.85
CA SER A 111 -5.05 -19.48 8.26
C SER A 111 -5.08 -19.11 9.72
N ILE A 112 -6.04 -18.27 10.08
CA ILE A 112 -6.57 -18.16 11.43
C ILE A 112 -7.96 -18.79 11.49
N ARG A 113 -8.35 -19.31 12.66
CA ARG A 113 -9.68 -19.88 12.87
C ARG A 113 -10.51 -19.01 13.82
N ILE A 114 -11.70 -18.60 13.37
CA ILE A 114 -12.63 -17.78 14.16
C ILE A 114 -13.99 -18.49 14.16
N ASN A 115 -14.47 -18.89 15.33
CA ASN A 115 -15.77 -19.57 15.50
C ASN A 115 -15.96 -20.78 14.57
N GLY A 116 -14.90 -21.55 14.32
CA GLY A 116 -14.94 -22.73 13.45
C GLY A 116 -14.76 -22.44 11.95
N THR A 117 -14.67 -21.17 11.54
CA THR A 117 -14.39 -20.76 10.16
C THR A 117 -12.91 -20.47 9.99
N ASP A 118 -12.31 -21.03 8.96
CA ASP A 118 -10.94 -20.72 8.56
C ASP A 118 -10.91 -19.48 7.65
N TYR A 119 -10.04 -18.53 7.99
CA TYR A 119 -9.71 -17.35 7.21
C TYR A 119 -8.24 -17.44 6.78
N PHE A 120 -7.99 -17.60 5.50
CA PHE A 120 -6.66 -17.81 4.92
C PHE A 120 -5.91 -16.49 4.78
N LEU A 121 -4.64 -16.49 5.16
CA LEU A 121 -3.78 -15.31 5.10
C LEU A 121 -3.43 -14.97 3.65
N GLU A 122 -3.79 -13.77 3.22
CA GLU A 122 -3.53 -13.28 1.85
C GLU A 122 -2.34 -12.31 1.82
N GLN A 123 -2.34 -11.35 2.74
CA GLN A 123 -1.37 -10.26 2.72
C GLN A 123 -1.15 -9.62 4.09
N GLY A 124 0.02 -9.02 4.24
CA GLY A 124 0.37 -8.13 5.33
C GLY A 124 0.76 -6.76 4.78
N HIS A 125 0.25 -5.67 5.36
CA HIS A 125 0.67 -4.33 4.98
C HIS A 125 0.86 -3.42 6.18
N TRP A 126 1.69 -2.38 6.02
CA TRP A 126 2.14 -1.53 7.11
C TRP A 126 1.67 -0.08 6.96
N HIS A 127 1.26 0.50 8.08
CA HIS A 127 0.90 1.90 8.24
C HIS A 127 1.81 2.59 9.26
N SER A 128 2.27 3.80 8.94
CA SER A 128 3.10 4.62 9.82
C SER A 128 2.57 6.06 9.85
N PRO A 129 2.14 6.59 11.00
CA PRO A 129 2.03 5.94 12.32
C PRO A 129 0.92 4.87 12.34
N SER A 130 0.66 4.26 13.50
CA SER A 130 -0.51 3.39 13.65
C SER A 130 -1.82 4.11 13.33
N GLU A 131 -2.75 3.39 12.73
CA GLU A 131 -4.09 3.87 12.43
C GLU A 131 -4.98 3.78 13.67
N HIS A 132 -5.01 2.60 14.31
CA HIS A 132 -5.67 2.40 15.60
C HIS A 132 -4.90 3.09 16.72
N SER A 133 -5.61 3.35 17.82
CA SER A 133 -5.01 3.82 19.07
C SER A 133 -5.45 2.95 20.24
N ILE A 134 -4.64 2.91 21.31
CA ILE A 134 -5.00 2.25 22.57
C ILE A 134 -5.07 3.32 23.64
N ASN A 135 -6.25 3.51 24.23
CA ASN A 135 -6.52 4.57 25.21
C ASN A 135 -6.08 5.97 24.70
N GLY A 136 -6.37 6.28 23.43
CA GLY A 136 -6.02 7.54 22.77
C GLY A 136 -4.56 7.66 22.32
N ARG A 137 -3.71 6.66 22.57
CA ARG A 137 -2.31 6.66 22.14
C ARG A 137 -2.12 5.92 20.82
N ARG A 138 -1.53 6.60 19.84
CA ARG A 138 -0.99 5.98 18.62
C ARG A 138 0.41 5.41 18.85
N TYR A 139 0.74 4.40 18.06
CA TYR A 139 2.01 3.68 18.04
C TYR A 139 2.80 4.05 16.78
N ASP A 140 4.07 3.65 16.75
CA ASP A 140 5.00 4.12 15.72
C ASP A 140 4.76 3.46 14.36
N LEU A 141 4.21 2.24 14.35
CA LEU A 141 3.86 1.49 13.14
C LEU A 141 2.75 0.48 13.48
N GLU A 142 1.92 0.14 12.50
CA GLU A 142 0.89 -0.88 12.59
C GLU A 142 0.96 -1.82 11.38
N LEU A 143 0.98 -3.13 11.64
CA LEU A 143 0.84 -4.16 10.61
C LEU A 143 -0.59 -4.66 10.61
N HIS A 144 -1.20 -4.74 9.43
CA HIS A 144 -2.46 -5.42 9.18
C HIS A 144 -2.22 -6.72 8.41
N MET A 145 -2.50 -7.86 9.04
CA MET A 145 -2.51 -9.16 8.37
C MET A 145 -3.94 -9.50 7.97
N VAL A 146 -4.21 -9.48 6.67
CA VAL A 146 -5.54 -9.64 6.08
C VAL A 146 -5.77 -11.08 5.68
N HIS A 147 -6.91 -11.60 6.13
CA HIS A 147 -7.32 -12.97 5.90
C HIS A 147 -8.69 -13.01 5.23
N VAL A 148 -8.89 -13.95 4.32
CA VAL A 148 -10.14 -14.13 3.57
C VAL A 148 -10.65 -15.55 3.74
N THR A 149 -11.95 -15.71 3.89
CA THR A 149 -12.61 -17.02 3.80
C THR A 149 -13.41 -17.11 2.51
N GLU A 150 -13.33 -18.26 1.83
CA GLU A 150 -14.13 -18.54 0.64
C GLU A 150 -15.47 -19.20 0.98
N ASP A 151 -15.71 -19.58 2.25
CA ASP A 151 -16.93 -20.28 2.68
C ASP A 151 -18.18 -19.46 2.34
N PRO A 152 -19.01 -19.87 1.35
CA PRO A 152 -20.13 -19.08 0.85
C PRO A 152 -21.18 -18.76 1.91
N SER A 153 -21.25 -19.53 3.01
CA SER A 153 -22.19 -19.31 4.11
C SER A 153 -21.83 -18.12 5.01
N VAL A 154 -20.57 -17.68 4.98
CA VAL A 154 -20.08 -16.61 5.84
C VAL A 154 -20.33 -15.25 5.19
N LYS A 155 -21.02 -14.34 5.90
CA LYS A 155 -21.28 -12.97 5.41
C LYS A 155 -20.03 -12.08 5.46
N ASN A 156 -19.30 -12.11 6.57
CA ASN A 156 -18.10 -11.30 6.78
C ASN A 156 -16.87 -12.10 6.35
N LYS A 157 -16.48 -11.92 5.09
CA LYS A 157 -15.42 -12.72 4.45
C LYS A 157 -14.01 -12.37 4.88
N ILE A 158 -13.82 -11.20 5.49
CA ILE A 158 -12.50 -10.64 5.79
C ILE A 158 -12.30 -10.59 7.32
N ALA A 159 -11.14 -11.02 7.77
CA ALA A 159 -10.64 -10.84 9.13
C ALA A 159 -9.24 -10.20 9.08
N VAL A 160 -8.97 -9.25 9.97
CA VAL A 160 -7.68 -8.56 10.05
C VAL A 160 -7.08 -8.72 11.44
N VAL A 161 -5.83 -9.18 11.50
CA VAL A 161 -5.03 -9.20 12.74
C VAL A 161 -4.09 -7.99 12.71
N GLY A 162 -4.23 -7.10 13.69
CA GLY A 162 -3.42 -5.90 13.84
C GLY A 162 -2.26 -6.11 14.82
N LEU A 163 -1.05 -5.69 14.46
CA LEU A 163 0.11 -5.66 15.35
C LEU A 163 0.63 -4.23 15.49
N PHE A 164 0.77 -3.76 16.73
CA PHE A 164 1.36 -2.46 17.03
C PHE A 164 2.86 -2.58 17.28
N TYR A 165 3.62 -1.62 16.78
CA TYR A 165 5.06 -1.51 17.02
C TYR A 165 5.38 -0.23 17.77
N LYS A 166 6.37 -0.34 18.65
CA LYS A 166 6.98 0.81 19.32
C LYS A 166 8.46 0.85 18.96
N ILE A 167 9.00 2.05 18.73
CA ILE A 167 10.43 2.25 18.52
C ILE A 167 11.20 1.65 19.70
N GLY A 168 12.20 0.84 19.38
CA GLY A 168 12.97 0.05 20.33
C GLY A 168 14.00 -0.80 19.60
N GLN A 169 14.18 -2.05 20.05
CA GLN A 169 15.10 -2.98 19.41
C GLN A 169 14.67 -3.31 17.97
N PRO A 170 15.61 -3.51 17.04
CA PRO A 170 15.27 -3.89 15.67
C PRO A 170 14.43 -5.16 15.62
N ASP A 171 13.32 -5.09 14.87
CA ASP A 171 12.57 -6.29 14.54
C ASP A 171 13.27 -7.04 13.40
N ALA A 172 13.52 -8.34 13.60
CA ALA A 172 14.27 -9.17 12.67
C ALA A 172 13.56 -9.30 11.31
N PHE A 173 12.22 -9.41 11.33
CA PHE A 173 11.43 -9.51 10.13
C PHE A 173 11.39 -8.17 9.39
N LEU A 174 11.12 -7.06 10.09
CA LEU A 174 11.19 -5.72 9.48
C LEU A 174 12.58 -5.44 8.92
N SER A 175 13.65 -5.86 9.59
CA SER A 175 15.02 -5.71 9.08
C SER A 175 15.23 -6.46 7.77
N LYS A 176 14.66 -7.67 7.64
CA LYS A 176 14.68 -8.47 6.39
C LYS A 176 13.85 -7.82 5.30
N LEU A 177 12.66 -7.31 5.64
CA LEU A 177 11.77 -6.59 4.72
C LEU A 177 12.42 -5.30 4.19
N MET A 178 12.96 -4.47 5.09
CA MET A 178 13.58 -3.17 4.76
C MET A 178 14.70 -3.29 3.72
N ARG A 179 15.55 -4.31 3.83
CA ARG A 179 16.60 -4.57 2.82
C ARG A 179 16.06 -4.79 1.42
N ASN A 180 14.83 -5.31 1.31
CA ASN A 180 14.19 -5.61 0.03
C ASN A 180 13.39 -4.44 -0.53
N ILE A 181 12.95 -3.51 0.31
CA ILE A 181 12.17 -2.33 -0.13
C ILE A 181 12.98 -1.05 -0.23
N ALA A 182 14.24 -1.02 0.24
CA ALA A 182 15.07 0.18 0.26
C ALA A 182 15.22 0.82 -1.14
N SER A 183 15.39 0.01 -2.19
CA SER A 183 15.49 0.50 -3.57
C SER A 183 14.14 0.87 -4.20
N MET A 184 13.04 0.70 -3.46
CA MET A 184 11.67 0.91 -3.93
C MET A 184 11.02 2.13 -3.27
N ALA A 185 11.71 2.87 -2.40
CA ALA A 185 11.12 3.94 -1.59
C ALA A 185 10.35 4.98 -2.42
N GLU A 186 10.92 5.41 -3.55
CA GLU A 186 10.36 6.48 -4.39
C GLU A 186 9.58 5.98 -5.62
N ILE A 187 9.49 4.67 -5.80
CA ILE A 187 8.88 4.07 -7.00
C ILE A 187 7.87 2.98 -6.64
N LYS A 188 6.74 2.98 -7.36
CA LYS A 188 5.88 1.79 -7.42
C LYS A 188 6.69 0.67 -8.07
N ALA A 189 6.90 -0.41 -7.32
CA ALA A 189 7.65 -1.56 -7.75
C ALA A 189 7.18 -2.79 -6.97
N GLU A 190 7.57 -3.97 -7.44
CA GLU A 190 7.40 -5.22 -6.72
C GLU A 190 8.68 -6.06 -6.77
N ARG A 191 8.83 -6.95 -5.80
CA ARG A 191 9.98 -7.86 -5.70
C ARG A 191 9.54 -9.19 -5.11
N ASN A 192 9.90 -10.28 -5.78
CA ASN A 192 9.74 -11.62 -5.22
C ASN A 192 10.65 -11.77 -4.00
N MET A 193 10.07 -12.18 -2.88
CA MET A 193 10.74 -12.38 -1.59
C MET A 193 11.12 -13.84 -1.34
N GLY A 194 10.80 -14.73 -2.30
CA GLY A 194 10.85 -16.17 -2.14
C GLY A 194 9.87 -16.66 -1.09
N VAL A 195 10.22 -17.76 -0.45
CA VAL A 195 9.43 -18.35 0.64
C VAL A 195 9.59 -17.49 1.90
N ILE A 196 8.48 -16.94 2.39
CA ILE A 196 8.40 -16.26 3.67
C ILE A 196 7.45 -17.04 4.57
N ASP A 197 7.92 -17.39 5.76
CA ASP A 197 7.09 -17.96 6.81
C ASP A 197 6.41 -16.84 7.60
N PRO A 198 5.07 -16.73 7.60
CA PRO A 198 4.37 -15.70 8.38
C PRO A 198 4.70 -15.76 9.88
N ARG A 199 5.13 -16.93 10.38
CA ARG A 199 5.53 -17.12 11.79
C ARG A 199 6.84 -16.41 12.14
N GLU A 200 7.60 -15.92 11.16
CA GLU A 200 8.72 -15.00 11.40
C GLU A 200 8.25 -13.66 11.99
N ILE A 201 6.99 -13.27 11.75
CA ILE A 201 6.34 -12.10 12.34
C ILE A 201 5.87 -12.48 13.75
N LYS A 202 6.54 -11.96 14.78
CA LYS A 202 6.24 -12.31 16.17
C LYS A 202 5.00 -11.54 16.66
N MET A 203 3.87 -12.25 16.80
CA MET A 203 2.58 -11.70 17.27
C MET A 203 2.46 -11.50 18.80
N GLY A 204 3.53 -11.75 19.58
CA GLY A 204 3.50 -11.69 21.06
C GLY A 204 4.34 -10.56 21.65
N CYS A 205 3.92 -10.06 22.83
CA CYS A 205 4.55 -8.95 23.57
C CYS A 205 5.93 -9.24 24.22
N ASN A 206 6.61 -10.35 23.88
CA ASN A 206 7.91 -10.68 24.46
C ASN A 206 9.08 -10.04 23.71
N LYS A 207 9.12 -8.70 23.65
CA LYS A 207 10.30 -7.91 23.24
C LYS A 207 10.40 -6.61 24.04
#